data_AF-A0A520M0Z7-F1
#
_entry.id   AF-A0A520M0Z7-F1
#
_cell.length_a   1.000
_cell.length_b   1.000
_cell.length_c   1.000
_cell.angle_alpha   90.00
_cell.angle_beta   90.00
_cell.angle_gamma   90.00
#
_symmetry.space_group_name_H-M   'P 1'
#
loop_
_entity.id
_entity.type
_entity.pdbx_description
1 polymer ?
#
loop_
_entity_poly.entity_id
_entity_poly.type
_entity_poly.pdbx_seq_one_letter_code
_entity_poly.pdbx_strand_id
1 'polypeptide(L)'
;MDNELFGHVSTQDFIDFGFEAEFIGRLPIRVVCEHLEAKDLLEIMKSSEGSLLRQYEQEFAAYGIQAKFEEGAMKIIAERAAQEKTGARGLLTVCERILRDFKFELPGTSVSELKINADLVKNNSKVLEKYKKKGQKVSVGRVSQELELFSSEFLKNHGVRIEFSEDAVEAIGERAVKEGTRPLQLCEFLFKDYQFGLKLIQKNTGKAEFTVNSEAVTDPDSYLSSIVVSSYRDAEKNE
;
A
#
# COMPACT_ATOMS: atom_id res chain seq x y z
N MET A 1 -41.76 6.98 -17.48
CA MET A 1 -42.97 6.34 -18.02
C MET A 1 -43.30 5.06 -17.25
N ASP A 2 -42.38 4.10 -17.09
CA ASP A 2 -42.70 2.84 -16.38
C ASP A 2 -42.97 3.00 -14.86
N ASN A 3 -42.24 3.87 -14.15
CA ASN A 3 -42.45 4.06 -12.70
C ASN A 3 -43.81 4.66 -12.34
N GLU A 4 -44.38 5.51 -13.20
CA GLU A 4 -45.72 6.07 -12.99
C GLU A 4 -46.79 4.97 -13.15
N LEU A 5 -46.56 4.01 -14.05
CA LEU A 5 -47.48 2.90 -14.29
C LEU A 5 -47.55 1.94 -13.10
N PHE A 6 -46.42 1.66 -12.45
CA PHE A 6 -46.39 0.83 -11.25
C PHE A 6 -47.19 1.42 -10.07
N GLY A 7 -47.34 2.75 -10.01
CA GLY A 7 -48.16 3.44 -9.02
C GLY A 7 -49.66 3.16 -9.15
N HIS A 8 -50.11 2.65 -10.30
CA HIS A 8 -51.52 2.37 -10.60
C HIS A 8 -51.87 0.89 -10.59
N VAL A 9 -50.96 0.02 -10.13
CA VAL A 9 -51.17 -1.44 -10.11
C VAL A 9 -52.35 -1.84 -9.21
N SER A 10 -53.31 -2.52 -9.82
CA SER A 10 -54.52 -3.04 -9.18
C SER A 10 -54.30 -4.45 -8.62
N THR A 11 -55.26 -4.94 -7.82
CA THR A 11 -55.23 -6.34 -7.35
C THR A 11 -55.33 -7.35 -8.50
N GLN A 12 -56.06 -6.99 -9.56
CA GLN A 12 -56.24 -7.86 -10.72
C GLN A 12 -54.90 -8.13 -11.41
N ASP A 13 -54.05 -7.11 -11.53
CA ASP A 13 -52.72 -7.23 -12.14
C ASP A 13 -51.83 -8.26 -11.40
N PHE A 14 -51.92 -8.35 -10.07
CA PHE A 14 -51.21 -9.37 -9.29
C PHE A 14 -51.79 -10.77 -9.48
N ILE A 15 -53.12 -10.89 -9.61
CA ILE A 15 -53.78 -12.17 -9.88
C ILE A 15 -53.39 -12.67 -11.27
N ASP A 16 -53.42 -11.78 -12.27
CA ASP A 16 -53.02 -12.08 -13.64
C ASP A 16 -51.53 -12.43 -13.73
N PHE A 17 -50.69 -11.84 -12.87
CA PHE A 17 -49.28 -12.19 -12.70
C PHE A 17 -49.07 -13.56 -12.03
N GLY A 18 -50.09 -14.12 -11.36
CA GLY A 18 -50.08 -15.47 -10.79
C GLY A 18 -50.13 -15.54 -9.26
N PHE A 19 -50.43 -14.44 -8.56
CA PHE A 19 -50.65 -14.48 -7.11
C PHE A 19 -52.08 -14.91 -6.75
N GLU A 20 -52.21 -15.68 -5.68
CA GLU A 20 -53.52 -16.06 -5.12
C GLU A 20 -54.28 -14.85 -4.55
N ALA A 21 -55.58 -14.76 -4.85
CA ALA A 21 -56.41 -13.62 -4.44
C ALA A 21 -56.49 -13.46 -2.91
N GLU A 22 -56.56 -14.58 -2.17
CA GLU A 22 -56.56 -14.57 -0.71
C GLU A 22 -55.25 -14.04 -0.11
N PHE A 23 -54.13 -14.28 -0.78
CA PHE A 23 -52.81 -13.83 -0.34
C PHE A 23 -52.66 -12.31 -0.55
N ILE A 24 -52.94 -11.82 -1.75
CA ILE A 24 -52.87 -10.38 -2.05
C ILE A 24 -53.89 -9.58 -1.25
N GLY A 25 -55.06 -10.16 -0.95
CA GLY A 25 -56.05 -9.55 -0.06
C GLY A 25 -55.54 -9.26 1.35
N ARG A 26 -54.49 -9.95 1.82
CA ARG A 26 -53.84 -9.69 3.11
C ARG A 26 -52.74 -8.63 3.06
N LEU A 27 -52.43 -8.07 1.89
CA LEU A 27 -51.40 -7.04 1.67
C LEU A 27 -52.04 -5.72 1.21
N PRO A 28 -52.72 -4.98 2.12
CA PRO A 28 -53.48 -3.78 1.76
C PRO A 28 -52.60 -2.56 1.48
N ILE A 29 -51.34 -2.57 1.94
CA ILE A 29 -50.39 -1.48 1.75
C ILE A 29 -49.42 -1.86 0.63
N ARG A 30 -49.33 -0.99 -0.37
CA ARG A 30 -48.44 -1.15 -1.52
C ARG A 30 -47.58 0.10 -1.64
N VAL A 31 -46.29 -0.11 -1.88
CA VAL A 31 -45.32 0.95 -2.09
C VAL A 31 -44.52 0.61 -3.34
N VAL A 32 -44.34 1.60 -4.21
CA VAL A 32 -43.52 1.48 -5.41
C VAL A 32 -42.18 2.12 -5.12
N CYS A 33 -41.10 1.37 -5.32
CA CYS A 33 -39.75 1.90 -5.19
C CYS A 33 -39.29 2.45 -6.54
N GLU A 34 -38.79 3.68 -6.56
CA GLU A 34 -38.22 4.29 -7.75
C GLU A 34 -36.85 3.69 -8.09
N HIS A 35 -36.45 3.83 -9.36
CA HIS A 35 -35.13 3.40 -9.79
C HIS A 35 -34.08 4.41 -9.33
N LEU A 36 -32.95 3.92 -8.85
CA LEU A 36 -31.88 4.77 -8.36
C LEU A 36 -31.04 5.29 -9.53
N GLU A 37 -30.97 6.62 -9.68
CA GLU A 37 -30.06 7.28 -10.59
C GLU A 37 -28.70 7.54 -9.91
N ALA A 38 -27.70 7.96 -10.70
CA ALA A 38 -26.38 8.29 -10.17
C ALA A 38 -26.42 9.37 -9.08
N LYS A 39 -27.35 10.33 -9.16
CA LYS A 39 -27.54 11.36 -8.13
C LYS A 39 -28.01 10.76 -6.80
N ASP A 40 -28.94 9.79 -6.85
CA ASP A 40 -29.50 9.15 -5.67
C ASP A 40 -28.45 8.26 -5.00
N LEU A 41 -27.67 7.53 -5.81
CA LEU A 41 -26.54 6.72 -5.33
C LEU A 41 -25.44 7.57 -4.70
N LEU A 42 -25.15 8.75 -5.24
CA LEU A 42 -24.22 9.70 -4.63
C LEU A 42 -24.71 10.18 -3.27
N GLU A 43 -26.00 10.52 -3.15
CA GLU A 43 -26.61 10.92 -1.88
C GLU A 43 -26.62 9.78 -0.86
N ILE A 44 -26.91 8.55 -1.28
CA ILE A 44 -26.84 7.36 -0.41
C ILE A 44 -25.43 7.17 0.15
N MET A 45 -24.38 7.40 -0.65
CA MET A 45 -22.99 7.33 -0.17
C MET A 45 -22.66 8.42 0.86
N LYS A 46 -23.24 9.61 0.74
CA LYS A 46 -22.95 10.76 1.62
C LYS A 46 -23.75 10.74 2.93
N SER A 47 -25.04 10.42 2.86
CA SER A 47 -26.01 10.65 3.95
C SER A 47 -26.27 9.42 4.81
N SER A 48 -25.95 8.21 4.34
CA SER A 48 -26.24 6.98 5.09
C SER A 48 -25.38 6.86 6.36
N GLU A 49 -26.01 6.60 7.52
CA GLU A 49 -25.33 6.43 8.81
C GLU A 49 -24.28 5.30 8.77
N GLY A 50 -24.58 4.23 8.02
CA GLY A 50 -23.70 3.11 7.74
C GLY A 50 -23.11 3.16 6.33
N SER A 51 -22.76 4.36 5.83
CA SER A 51 -22.32 4.51 4.45
C SER A 51 -21.17 3.58 4.10
N LEU A 52 -21.22 3.05 2.87
CA LEU A 52 -20.18 2.21 2.28
C LEU A 52 -18.79 2.86 2.43
N LEU A 53 -18.72 4.19 2.30
CA LEU A 53 -17.48 4.94 2.44
C LEU A 53 -16.84 4.75 3.81
N ARG A 54 -17.63 4.87 4.90
CA ARG A 54 -17.14 4.66 6.27
C ARG A 54 -16.64 3.24 6.49
N GLN A 55 -17.28 2.25 5.87
CA GLN A 55 -16.84 0.85 5.95
C GLN A 55 -15.45 0.69 5.32
N TYR A 56 -15.23 1.20 4.10
CA TYR A 56 -13.92 1.17 3.46
C TYR A 56 -12.87 1.99 4.24
N GLU A 57 -13.24 3.15 4.78
CA GLU A 57 -12.35 3.96 5.62
C GLU A 57 -11.90 3.20 6.86
N GLN A 58 -12.81 2.50 7.53
CA GLN A 58 -12.51 1.66 8.69
C GLN A 58 -11.66 0.44 8.32
N GLU A 59 -11.94 -0.22 7.19
CA GLU A 59 -11.13 -1.33 6.70
C GLU A 59 -9.68 -0.92 6.43
N PHE A 60 -9.46 0.22 5.77
CA PHE A 60 -8.10 0.74 5.57
C PHE A 60 -7.46 1.21 6.88
N ALA A 61 -8.23 1.80 7.79
CA ALA A 61 -7.73 2.22 9.10
C ALA A 61 -7.25 1.02 9.95
N ALA A 62 -7.85 -0.16 9.80
CA ALA A 62 -7.37 -1.38 10.45
C ALA A 62 -5.95 -1.78 10.01
N TYR A 63 -5.52 -1.35 8.82
CA TYR A 63 -4.14 -1.50 8.32
C TYR A 63 -3.25 -0.28 8.62
N GLY A 64 -3.74 0.71 9.38
CA GLY A 64 -3.02 1.95 9.67
C GLY A 64 -3.04 2.98 8.52
N ILE A 65 -3.93 2.82 7.54
CA ILE A 65 -4.03 3.66 6.35
C ILE A 65 -5.26 4.56 6.45
N GLN A 66 -5.06 5.88 6.42
CA GLN A 66 -6.17 6.83 6.35
C GLN A 66 -6.69 6.93 4.90
N ALA A 67 -7.81 6.27 4.59
CA ALA A 67 -8.48 6.45 3.31
C ALA A 67 -9.33 7.73 3.32
N LYS A 68 -9.32 8.50 2.23
CA LYS A 68 -10.14 9.71 2.06
C LYS A 68 -10.81 9.70 0.68
N PHE A 69 -12.13 9.66 0.66
CA PHE A 69 -12.91 9.76 -0.56
C PHE A 69 -13.15 11.22 -0.96
N GLU A 70 -12.72 11.57 -2.17
CA GLU A 70 -13.00 12.87 -2.77
C GLU A 70 -14.30 12.83 -3.56
N GLU A 71 -15.00 13.97 -3.63
CA GLU A 71 -16.30 14.05 -4.30
C GLU A 71 -16.24 13.64 -5.79
N GLY A 72 -15.14 13.95 -6.48
CA GLY A 72 -14.94 13.53 -7.86
C GLY A 72 -14.89 12.01 -8.03
N ALA A 73 -14.36 11.28 -7.05
CA ALA A 73 -14.37 9.82 -7.06
C ALA A 73 -15.77 9.28 -6.82
N MET A 74 -16.48 9.82 -5.83
CA MET A 74 -17.84 9.41 -5.48
C MET A 74 -18.79 9.56 -6.68
N LYS A 75 -18.70 10.67 -7.43
CA LYS A 75 -19.53 10.89 -8.63
C LYS A 75 -19.32 9.78 -9.67
N ILE A 76 -18.07 9.43 -9.97
CA ILE A 76 -17.76 8.38 -10.96
C ILE A 76 -18.20 7.00 -10.44
N ILE A 77 -18.04 6.73 -9.15
CA ILE A 77 -18.51 5.47 -8.53
C ILE A 77 -20.03 5.37 -8.68
N ALA A 78 -20.77 6.44 -8.40
CA ALA A 78 -22.22 6.47 -8.53
C ALA A 78 -22.68 6.28 -9.98
N GLU A 79 -22.03 6.94 -10.94
CA GLU A 79 -22.30 6.77 -12.38
C GLU A 79 -22.10 5.31 -12.83
N ARG A 80 -21.00 4.69 -12.42
CA ARG A 80 -20.72 3.28 -12.73
C ARG A 80 -21.71 2.35 -12.05
N ALA A 81 -22.09 2.60 -10.81
CA ALA A 81 -23.04 1.77 -10.07
C ALA A 81 -24.46 1.85 -10.66
N ALA A 82 -24.88 3.02 -11.17
CA ALA A 82 -26.15 3.16 -11.87
C ALA A 82 -26.20 2.31 -13.15
N GLN A 83 -25.07 2.14 -13.85
CA GLN A 83 -24.98 1.29 -15.04
C GLN A 83 -25.14 -0.20 -14.74
N GLU A 84 -24.80 -0.65 -13.52
CA GLU A 84 -24.91 -2.05 -13.10
C GLU A 84 -26.39 -2.46 -12.86
N LYS A 85 -27.35 -1.52 -12.82
CA LYS A 85 -28.81 -1.77 -12.66
C LYS A 85 -29.19 -2.69 -11.49
N THR A 86 -28.38 -2.71 -10.44
CA THR A 86 -28.58 -3.52 -9.22
C THR A 86 -28.95 -2.68 -7.99
N GLY A 87 -29.29 -1.39 -8.20
CA GLY A 87 -29.58 -0.44 -7.13
C GLY A 87 -28.35 -0.13 -6.27
N ALA A 88 -28.56 0.17 -4.98
CA ALA A 88 -27.48 0.57 -4.06
C ALA A 88 -26.42 -0.52 -3.85
N ARG A 89 -26.75 -1.81 -4.10
CA ARG A 89 -25.77 -2.91 -4.07
C ARG A 89 -24.66 -2.75 -5.11
N GLY A 90 -24.94 -2.08 -6.23
CA GLY A 90 -23.94 -1.79 -7.25
C GLY A 90 -22.77 -0.96 -6.73
N LEU A 91 -22.98 -0.12 -5.72
CA LEU A 91 -21.93 0.68 -5.10
C LEU A 91 -20.83 -0.20 -4.49
N LEU A 92 -21.21 -1.26 -3.77
CA LEU A 92 -20.27 -2.21 -3.16
C LEU A 92 -19.45 -2.91 -4.25
N THR A 93 -20.11 -3.42 -5.29
CA THR A 93 -19.45 -4.11 -6.41
C THR A 93 -18.43 -3.21 -7.11
N VAL A 94 -18.79 -1.95 -7.37
CA VAL A 94 -17.91 -0.99 -8.03
C VAL A 94 -16.72 -0.63 -7.14
N CYS A 95 -16.97 -0.32 -5.86
CA CYS A 95 -15.89 -0.01 -4.91
C CYS A 95 -14.92 -1.19 -4.75
N GLU A 96 -15.42 -2.42 -4.64
CA GLU A 96 -14.57 -3.59 -4.48
C GLU A 96 -13.68 -3.82 -5.70
N ARG A 97 -14.24 -3.67 -6.91
CA ARG A 97 -13.47 -3.75 -8.15
C ARG A 97 -12.35 -2.70 -8.23
N ILE A 98 -12.58 -1.51 -7.66
CA ILE A 98 -11.60 -0.41 -7.68
C ILE A 98 -10.52 -0.59 -6.62
N LEU A 99 -10.92 -1.01 -5.41
CA LEU A 99 -10.08 -0.94 -4.21
C LEU A 99 -9.45 -2.27 -3.81
N ARG A 100 -9.87 -3.41 -4.38
CA ARG A 100 -9.35 -4.74 -4.03
C ARG A 100 -7.82 -4.83 -4.08
N ASP A 101 -7.20 -4.38 -5.16
CA ASP A 101 -5.74 -4.47 -5.30
C ASP A 101 -5.02 -3.55 -4.30
N PHE A 102 -5.60 -2.40 -3.97
CA PHE A 102 -5.05 -1.52 -2.93
C PHE A 102 -5.15 -2.16 -1.54
N LYS A 103 -6.24 -2.87 -1.25
CA LYS A 103 -6.38 -3.63 0.01
C LYS A 103 -5.36 -4.77 0.11
N PHE A 104 -4.91 -5.33 -1.01
CA PHE A 104 -3.91 -6.40 -1.00
C PHE A 104 -2.48 -5.86 -0.88
N GLU A 105 -2.18 -4.77 -1.60
CA GLU A 105 -0.79 -4.32 -1.82
C GLU A 105 -0.31 -3.25 -0.84
N LEU A 106 -1.22 -2.46 -0.27
CA LEU A 106 -0.82 -1.39 0.66
C LEU A 106 -0.53 -1.85 2.08
N PRO A 107 -1.22 -2.86 2.65
CA PRO A 107 -0.89 -3.33 4.00
C PRO A 107 0.57 -3.77 4.11
N GLY A 108 1.23 -3.40 5.21
CA GLY A 108 2.66 -3.67 5.42
C GLY A 108 3.61 -2.71 4.71
N THR A 109 3.11 -1.82 3.85
CA THR A 109 3.91 -0.71 3.30
C THR A 109 3.95 0.48 4.26
N SER A 110 4.82 1.44 3.99
CA SER A 110 4.91 2.69 4.76
C SER A 110 3.85 3.75 4.39
N VAL A 111 2.88 3.40 3.54
CA VAL A 111 1.82 4.33 3.11
C VAL A 111 0.83 4.52 4.26
N SER A 112 0.68 5.75 4.74
CA SER A 112 -0.25 6.09 5.83
C SER A 112 -1.54 6.77 5.38
N GLU A 113 -1.64 7.20 4.12
CA GLU A 113 -2.81 7.89 3.56
C GLU A 113 -3.09 7.41 2.13
N LEU A 114 -4.35 7.08 1.85
CA LEU A 114 -4.85 6.73 0.53
C LEU A 114 -5.92 7.75 0.09
N LYS A 115 -5.57 8.59 -0.88
CA LYS A 115 -6.53 9.52 -1.50
C LYS A 115 -7.28 8.84 -2.63
N ILE A 116 -8.59 8.69 -2.47
CA ILE A 116 -9.50 8.07 -3.44
C ILE A 116 -10.14 9.20 -4.23
N ASN A 117 -9.51 9.55 -5.35
CA ASN A 117 -9.91 10.64 -6.24
C ASN A 117 -10.37 10.10 -7.62
N ALA A 118 -10.76 11.02 -8.51
CA ALA A 118 -11.20 10.67 -9.85
C ALA A 118 -10.14 9.92 -10.68
N ASP A 119 -8.84 10.23 -10.48
CA ASP A 119 -7.74 9.54 -11.18
C ASP A 119 -7.61 8.10 -10.70
N LEU A 120 -7.72 7.84 -9.39
CA LEU A 120 -7.68 6.47 -8.84
C LEU A 120 -8.82 5.61 -9.41
N VAL A 121 -10.04 6.15 -9.47
CA VAL A 121 -11.20 5.43 -10.00
C VAL A 121 -11.07 5.14 -11.51
N LYS A 122 -10.46 6.06 -12.28
CA LYS A 122 -10.26 5.90 -13.73
C LYS A 122 -9.04 5.06 -14.10
N ASN A 123 -7.94 5.18 -13.35
CA ASN A 123 -6.63 4.63 -13.66
C ASN A 123 -6.04 3.86 -12.47
N ASN A 124 -6.80 2.89 -11.93
CA ASN A 124 -6.45 2.17 -10.70
C ASN A 124 -5.03 1.57 -10.72
N SER A 125 -4.64 0.86 -11.77
CA SER A 125 -3.32 0.21 -11.87
C SER A 125 -2.17 1.22 -11.83
N LYS A 126 -2.31 2.34 -12.56
CA LYS A 126 -1.27 3.38 -12.62
C LYS A 126 -1.10 4.08 -11.27
N VAL A 127 -2.20 4.31 -10.55
CA VAL A 127 -2.16 4.93 -9.22
C VAL A 127 -1.59 3.95 -8.20
N LEU A 128 -1.95 2.67 -8.26
CA LEU A 128 -1.41 1.64 -7.39
C LEU A 128 0.13 1.54 -7.49
N GLU A 129 0.67 1.51 -8.71
CA GLU A 129 2.12 1.49 -8.94
C GLU A 129 2.83 2.72 -8.34
N LYS A 130 2.19 3.89 -8.36
CA LYS A 130 2.73 5.09 -7.68
C LYS A 130 2.78 4.90 -6.17
N TYR A 131 1.74 4.32 -5.57
CA TYR A 131 1.70 4.06 -4.13
C TYR A 131 2.71 2.98 -3.72
N LYS A 132 2.88 1.91 -4.50
CA LYS A 132 3.93 0.90 -4.26
C LYS A 132 5.33 1.54 -4.24
N LYS A 133 5.66 2.33 -5.26
CA LYS A 133 6.93 3.07 -5.34
C LYS A 133 7.10 4.08 -4.21
N LYS A 134 6.02 4.74 -3.79
CA LYS A 134 6.06 5.68 -2.66
C LYS A 134 6.27 4.96 -1.33
N GLY A 135 5.59 3.84 -1.11
CA GLY A 135 5.73 3.00 0.08
C GLY A 135 7.13 2.40 0.19
N GLN A 136 7.72 1.98 -0.93
CA GLN A 136 9.13 1.57 -0.99
C GLN A 136 10.06 2.75 -0.67
N LYS A 137 9.93 3.90 -1.34
CA LYS A 137 10.80 5.06 -1.09
C LYS A 137 10.77 5.57 0.34
N VAL A 138 9.60 5.60 0.98
CA VAL A 138 9.48 6.03 2.38
C VAL A 138 10.07 4.98 3.33
N SER A 139 9.96 3.69 3.00
CA SER A 139 10.67 2.63 3.72
C SER A 139 12.19 2.81 3.61
N VAL A 140 12.69 2.97 2.38
CA VAL A 140 14.11 3.21 2.07
C VAL A 140 14.63 4.43 2.83
N GLY A 141 13.91 5.55 2.84
CA GLY A 141 14.35 6.76 3.56
C GLY A 141 14.49 6.56 5.08
N ARG A 142 13.60 5.78 5.70
CA ARG A 142 13.70 5.43 7.13
C ARG A 142 14.88 4.49 7.39
N VAL A 143 15.06 3.50 6.51
CA VAL A 143 16.20 2.57 6.57
C VAL A 143 17.52 3.34 6.41
N SER A 144 17.62 4.28 5.48
CA SER A 144 18.78 5.17 5.31
C SER A 144 19.11 5.97 6.57
N GLN A 145 18.10 6.48 7.28
CA GLN A 145 18.33 7.20 8.55
C GLN A 145 18.90 6.29 9.64
N GLU A 146 18.38 5.06 9.76
CA GLU A 146 18.91 4.08 10.72
C GLU A 146 20.35 3.65 10.34
N LEU A 147 20.63 3.51 9.05
CA LEU A 147 21.97 3.19 8.55
C LEU A 147 22.97 4.33 8.80
N GLU A 148 22.55 5.59 8.67
CA GLU A 148 23.43 6.73 8.98
C GLU A 148 23.77 6.81 10.47
N LEU A 149 22.83 6.44 11.35
CA LEU A 149 23.09 6.29 12.78
C LEU A 149 24.14 5.20 13.03
N PHE A 150 23.97 4.03 12.40
CA PHE A 150 24.97 2.95 12.45
C PHE A 150 26.35 3.43 11.98
N SER A 151 26.44 4.06 10.81
CA SER A 151 27.69 4.57 10.24
C SER A 151 28.38 5.57 11.16
N SER A 152 27.61 6.45 11.80
CA SER A 152 28.12 7.44 12.76
C SER A 152 28.66 6.78 14.03
N GLU A 153 27.95 5.81 14.57
CA GLU A 153 28.38 5.04 15.75
C GLU A 153 29.61 4.17 15.45
N PHE A 154 29.64 3.53 14.29
CA PHE A 154 30.75 2.70 13.84
C PHE A 154 32.03 3.53 13.66
N LEU A 155 31.93 4.72 13.05
CA LEU A 155 33.05 5.66 12.93
C LEU A 155 33.57 6.10 14.29
N LYS A 156 32.67 6.47 15.21
CA LYS A 156 33.05 6.91 16.55
C LYS A 156 33.76 5.82 17.34
N ASN A 157 33.30 4.57 17.22
CA ASN A 157 33.84 3.45 17.98
C ASN A 157 35.12 2.85 17.37
N HIS A 158 35.26 2.91 16.04
CA HIS A 158 36.30 2.16 15.34
C HIS A 158 37.27 3.03 14.52
N GLY A 159 36.97 4.30 14.25
CA GLY A 159 37.82 5.21 13.48
C GLY A 159 37.80 4.98 11.96
N VAL A 160 36.83 4.19 11.49
CA VAL A 160 36.55 3.92 10.07
C VAL A 160 35.05 4.05 9.83
N ARG A 161 34.64 4.62 8.69
CA ARG A 161 33.24 4.82 8.33
C ARG A 161 32.81 3.79 7.29
N ILE A 162 31.62 3.22 7.49
CA ILE A 162 30.92 2.43 6.48
C ILE A 162 29.86 3.32 5.85
N GLU A 163 29.79 3.36 4.53
CA GLU A 163 28.72 4.00 3.77
C GLU A 163 27.93 2.94 3.00
N PHE A 164 26.62 3.11 2.89
CA PHE A 164 25.74 2.14 2.22
C PHE A 164 25.29 2.71 0.89
N SER A 165 25.50 1.96 -0.19
CA SER A 165 24.91 2.30 -1.49
C SER A 165 23.39 2.09 -1.49
N GLU A 166 22.68 2.66 -2.48
CA GLU A 166 21.21 2.57 -2.55
C GLU A 166 20.70 1.12 -2.57
N ASP A 167 21.39 0.22 -3.28
CA ASP A 167 21.06 -1.21 -3.34
C ASP A 167 21.31 -1.94 -2.00
N ALA A 168 22.32 -1.51 -1.22
CA ALA A 168 22.53 -2.04 0.13
C ALA A 168 21.42 -1.61 1.09
N VAL A 169 20.99 -0.34 1.02
CA VAL A 169 19.88 0.18 1.83
C VAL A 169 18.60 -0.61 1.54
N GLU A 170 18.30 -0.86 0.27
CA GLU A 170 17.12 -1.65 -0.14
C GLU A 170 17.22 -3.09 0.37
N ALA A 171 18.36 -3.76 0.16
CA ALA A 171 18.58 -5.14 0.60
C ALA A 171 18.47 -5.30 2.13
N ILE A 172 19.01 -4.35 2.91
CA ILE A 172 18.90 -4.34 4.38
C ILE A 172 17.45 -4.13 4.80
N GLY A 173 16.73 -3.22 4.16
CA GLY A 173 15.32 -2.97 4.43
C GLY A 173 14.45 -4.20 4.19
N GLU A 174 14.62 -4.88 3.05
CA GLU A 174 13.89 -6.11 2.72
C GLU A 174 14.20 -7.24 3.70
N ARG A 175 15.49 -7.43 4.02
CA ARG A 175 15.94 -8.48 4.94
C ARG A 175 15.44 -8.25 6.36
N ALA A 176 15.47 -7.01 6.85
CA ALA A 176 14.96 -6.64 8.17
C ALA A 176 13.46 -6.94 8.31
N VAL A 177 12.66 -6.64 7.29
CA VAL A 177 11.22 -6.97 7.27
C VAL A 177 11.00 -8.49 7.30
N LYS A 178 11.76 -9.24 6.49
CA LYS A 178 11.65 -10.71 6.42
C LYS A 178 12.04 -11.40 7.73
N GLU A 179 13.05 -10.87 8.42
CA GLU A 179 13.56 -11.41 9.69
C GLU A 179 12.82 -10.84 10.92
N GLY A 180 11.97 -9.83 10.74
CA GLY A 180 11.26 -9.17 11.83
C GLY A 180 12.17 -8.37 12.77
N THR A 181 13.31 -7.90 12.28
CA THR A 181 14.32 -7.15 13.03
C THR A 181 14.37 -5.70 12.59
N ARG A 182 15.02 -4.83 13.37
CA ARG A 182 15.26 -3.44 12.95
C ARG A 182 16.50 -3.36 12.03
N PRO A 183 16.48 -2.51 10.98
CA PRO A 183 17.64 -2.29 10.12
C PRO A 183 18.94 -2.01 10.89
N LEU A 184 18.89 -1.16 11.92
CA LEU A 184 20.04 -0.86 12.77
C LEU A 184 20.62 -2.12 13.44
N GLN A 185 19.76 -2.93 14.06
CA GLN A 185 20.17 -4.18 14.74
C GLN A 185 20.71 -5.21 13.76
N LEU A 186 20.11 -5.30 12.57
CA LEU A 186 20.60 -6.17 11.51
C LEU A 186 22.02 -5.76 11.09
N CYS A 187 22.31 -4.46 10.98
CA CYS A 187 23.65 -3.97 10.65
C CYS A 187 24.67 -4.25 11.75
N GLU A 188 24.30 -4.03 13.02
CA GLU A 188 25.14 -4.39 14.17
C GLU A 188 25.53 -5.86 14.16
N PHE A 189 24.61 -6.73 13.74
CA PHE A 189 24.86 -8.16 13.61
C PHE A 189 25.75 -8.50 12.40
N LEU A 190 25.39 -8.01 11.20
CA LEU A 190 26.09 -8.32 9.95
C LEU A 190 27.53 -7.79 9.93
N PHE A 191 27.76 -6.59 10.49
CA PHE A 191 29.03 -5.88 10.38
C PHE A 191 29.84 -5.86 11.68
N LYS A 192 29.49 -6.72 12.65
CA LYS A 192 30.14 -6.79 13.97
C LYS A 192 31.67 -6.89 13.89
N ASP A 193 32.18 -7.69 12.94
CA ASP A 193 33.61 -7.99 12.82
C ASP A 193 34.29 -7.23 11.66
N TYR A 194 33.54 -6.40 10.91
CA TYR A 194 34.07 -5.63 9.79
C TYR A 194 35.17 -4.65 10.20
N GLN A 195 35.10 -4.15 11.43
CA GLN A 195 36.10 -3.26 12.02
C GLN A 195 37.54 -3.80 11.88
N PHE A 196 37.74 -5.11 11.95
CA PHE A 196 39.07 -5.72 11.87
C PHE A 196 39.59 -5.72 10.43
N GLY A 197 38.77 -6.14 9.47
CA GLY A 197 39.11 -6.15 8.05
C GLY A 197 39.31 -4.74 7.50
N LEU A 198 38.41 -3.81 7.80
CA LEU A 198 38.50 -2.43 7.32
C LEU A 198 39.72 -1.69 7.86
N LYS A 199 40.15 -1.95 9.10
CA LYS A 199 41.39 -1.39 9.65
C LYS A 199 42.65 -1.89 8.95
N LEU A 200 42.66 -3.14 8.48
CA LEU A 200 43.76 -3.65 7.66
C LEU A 200 43.83 -2.90 6.33
N ILE A 201 42.68 -2.70 5.68
CA ILE A 201 42.60 -1.94 4.42
C ILE A 201 43.02 -0.49 4.64
N GLN A 202 42.57 0.16 5.72
CA GLN A 202 42.96 1.52 6.09
C GLN A 202 44.49 1.63 6.26
N LYS A 203 45.12 0.64 6.91
CA LYS A 203 46.58 0.63 7.08
C LYS A 203 47.33 0.53 5.76
N ASN A 204 46.81 -0.24 4.80
CA ASN A 204 47.44 -0.46 3.50
C ASN A 204 47.18 0.69 2.51
N THR A 205 46.00 1.32 2.56
CA THR A 205 45.53 2.27 1.54
C THR A 205 45.39 3.71 2.02
N GLY A 206 45.42 3.94 3.33
CA GLY A 206 45.13 5.24 3.96
C GLY A 206 43.64 5.63 3.95
N LYS A 207 42.75 4.86 3.33
CA LYS A 207 41.31 5.16 3.27
C LYS A 207 40.62 4.89 4.60
N ALA A 208 39.76 5.81 5.03
CA ALA A 208 38.97 5.68 6.25
C ALA A 208 37.46 5.49 5.99
N GLU A 209 37.02 5.63 4.73
CA GLU A 209 35.62 5.52 4.31
C GLU A 209 35.47 4.36 3.32
N PHE A 210 34.49 3.49 3.56
CA PHE A 210 34.28 2.26 2.79
C PHE A 210 32.82 2.12 2.42
N THR A 211 32.52 2.10 1.12
CA THR A 211 31.17 1.87 0.62
C THR A 211 30.90 0.37 0.54
N VAL A 212 29.81 -0.10 1.13
CA VAL A 212 29.30 -1.47 1.01
C VAL A 212 28.06 -1.50 0.13
N ASN A 213 27.94 -2.56 -0.67
CA ASN A 213 26.82 -2.78 -1.60
C ASN A 213 25.92 -3.94 -1.14
N SER A 214 24.92 -4.29 -1.94
CA SER A 214 24.00 -5.40 -1.64
C SER A 214 24.70 -6.75 -1.44
N GLU A 215 25.87 -7.01 -2.04
CA GLU A 215 26.65 -8.23 -1.82
C GLU A 215 27.14 -8.38 -0.38
N ALA A 216 27.53 -7.27 0.24
CA ALA A 216 27.93 -7.23 1.66
C ALA A 216 26.77 -7.55 2.61
N VAL A 217 25.52 -7.46 2.13
CA VAL A 217 24.31 -7.78 2.90
C VAL A 217 23.94 -9.24 2.74
N THR A 218 24.13 -9.82 1.55
CA THR A 218 23.83 -11.24 1.27
C THR A 218 24.91 -12.17 1.79
N ASP A 219 26.18 -11.83 1.60
CA ASP A 219 27.34 -12.63 2.06
C ASP A 219 28.45 -11.73 2.62
N PRO A 220 28.31 -11.28 3.89
CA PRO A 220 29.24 -10.33 4.49
C PRO A 220 30.68 -10.84 4.56
N ASP A 221 30.87 -12.11 4.93
CA ASP A 221 32.20 -12.69 5.15
C ASP A 221 33.00 -12.80 3.84
N SER A 222 32.34 -13.31 2.78
CA SER A 222 32.96 -13.43 1.46
C SER A 222 33.28 -12.06 0.86
N TYR A 223 32.36 -11.10 1.01
CA TYR A 223 32.57 -9.73 0.58
C TYR A 223 33.77 -9.09 1.28
N LEU A 224 33.84 -9.15 2.62
CA LEU A 224 34.95 -8.59 3.39
C LEU A 224 36.29 -9.22 3.00
N SER A 225 36.33 -10.55 2.83
CA SER A 225 37.54 -11.26 2.40
C SER A 225 38.02 -10.74 1.03
N SER A 226 37.10 -10.56 0.08
CA SER A 226 37.43 -10.07 -1.26
C SER A 226 38.07 -8.69 -1.26
N ILE A 227 37.53 -7.74 -0.47
CA ILE A 227 38.04 -6.36 -0.40
C ILE A 227 39.36 -6.27 0.38
N VAL A 228 39.57 -7.14 1.37
CA VAL A 228 40.86 -7.22 2.08
C VAL A 228 41.93 -7.73 1.12
N VAL A 229 41.66 -8.82 0.39
CA VAL A 229 42.61 -9.40 -0.57
C VAL A 229 42.96 -8.41 -1.70
N SER A 230 41.98 -7.67 -2.22
CA SER A 230 42.25 -6.65 -3.25
C SER A 230 43.14 -5.52 -2.72
N SER A 231 42.98 -5.12 -1.46
CA SER A 231 43.79 -4.05 -0.86
C SER A 231 45.29 -4.35 -0.82
N TYR A 232 45.68 -5.61 -0.67
CA TYR A 232 47.09 -6.02 -0.70
C TYR A 232 47.66 -5.96 -2.12
N ARG A 233 46.87 -6.32 -3.13
CA ARG A 233 47.29 -6.26 -4.55
C ARG A 233 47.48 -4.83 -5.05
N ASP A 234 46.71 -3.89 -4.52
CA ASP A 234 46.84 -2.47 -4.85
C ASP A 234 48.01 -1.79 -4.12
N ALA A 235 48.40 -2.30 -2.95
CA ALA A 235 49.62 -1.87 -2.25
C ALA A 235 50.88 -2.31 -3.01
N GLU A 236 50.93 -3.54 -3.52
CA GLU A 236 52.06 -4.08 -4.30
C GLU A 236 52.28 -3.38 -5.66
N LYS A 237 51.29 -2.66 -6.18
CA LYS A 237 51.41 -1.89 -7.44
C LYS A 237 51.90 -0.44 -7.24
N ASN A 238 51.93 0.06 -6.01
CA ASN A 238 52.30 1.43 -5.67
C ASN A 238 53.67 1.53 -4.95
N GLU A 239 54.39 0.41 -4.80
CA GLU A 239 55.84 0.35 -4.48
C GLU A 239 56.67 0.26 -5.77
#